data_AF-A0A972YGS1-F1
#
_entry.id   AF-A0A972YGS1-F1
#
_cell.length_a   1.000
_cell.length_b   1.000
_cell.length_c   1.000
_cell.angle_alpha   90.00
_cell.angle_beta   90.00
_cell.angle_gamma   90.00
#
_symmetry.space_group_name_H-M   'P 1'
#
loop_
_entity.id
_entity.type
_entity.pdbx_description
1 polymer ?
#
loop_
_entity_poly.entity_id
_entity_poly.type
_entity_poly.pdbx_seq_one_letter_code
_entity_poly.pdbx_strand_id
1 'polypeptide(L)' 'MNIEFLFLRKAIKDKNYISFSHKDMQFKNVKAIKITEETLYTDQGDYCLLKIKKVKILKERY' A
#
# COMPACT_ATOMS: atom_id res chain seq x y z
N MET A 1 -1.00 16.70 5.32
CA MET A 1 -1.55 15.34 5.12
C MET A 1 -1.41 15.00 3.64
N ASN A 2 -0.62 13.97 3.31
CA ASN A 2 -0.34 13.60 1.92
C ASN A 2 -1.55 12.85 1.33
N ILE A 3 -2.05 13.27 0.17
CA ILE A 3 -3.28 12.74 -0.46
C ILE A 3 -3.18 11.22 -0.68
N GLU A 4 -1.99 10.71 -1.01
CA GLU A 4 -1.73 9.27 -1.19
C GLU A 4 -2.04 8.46 0.07
N PHE A 5 -1.84 9.05 1.26
CA PHE A 5 -2.11 8.40 2.54
C PHE A 5 -3.60 8.16 2.78
N LEU A 6 -4.45 9.12 2.36
CA LEU A 6 -5.90 8.99 2.45
C LEU A 6 -6.41 7.87 1.54
N PHE A 7 -5.85 7.79 0.33
CA PHE A 7 -6.18 6.74 -0.63
C PHE A 7 -5.79 5.34 -0.10
N LEU A 8 -4.60 5.19 0.48
CA LEU A 8 -4.18 3.93 1.10
C LEU A 8 -5.08 3.54 2.28
N ARG A 9 -5.43 4.48 3.16
CA ARG A 9 -6.38 4.21 4.26
C ARG A 9 -7.74 3.74 3.74
N LYS A 10 -8.24 4.38 2.67
CA LYS A 10 -9.48 3.96 2.02
C LYS A 10 -9.36 2.58 1.38
N ALA A 11 -8.24 2.28 0.73
CA ALA A 11 -7.99 0.97 0.13
C ALA A 11 -8.01 -0.15 1.17
N ILE A 12 -7.41 0.06 2.36
CA ILE A 12 -7.45 -0.88 3.48
C ILE A 12 -8.89 -1.09 3.95
N LYS A 13 -9.65 0.00 4.17
CA LYS A 13 -11.04 -0.07 4.62
C LYS A 13 -11.95 -0.80 3.63
N ASP A 14 -11.76 -0.53 2.34
CA ASP A 14 -12.54 -1.11 1.26
C ASP A 14 -12.01 -2.50 0.83
N LYS A 15 -10.94 -2.99 1.48
CA LYS A 15 -10.23 -4.25 1.19
C LYS A 15 -9.79 -4.39 -0.27
N ASN A 16 -9.32 -3.30 -0.88
CA ASN A 16 -8.75 -3.35 -2.21
C ASN A 16 -7.29 -3.81 -2.13
N TYR A 17 -6.87 -4.62 -3.10
CA TYR A 17 -5.45 -4.88 -3.31
C TYR A 17 -4.72 -3.61 -3.70
N ILE A 18 -3.43 -3.55 -3.40
CA ILE A 18 -2.53 -2.48 -3.84
C ILE A 18 -1.35 -3.05 -4.63
N SER A 19 -0.74 -2.19 -5.43
CA SER A 19 0.54 -2.45 -6.08
C SER A 19 1.45 -1.26 -5.87
N PHE A 20 2.74 -1.52 -5.72
CA PHE A 20 3.75 -0.50 -5.50
C PHE A 20 5.14 -1.01 -5.88
N SER A 21 6.10 -0.11 -5.97
CA SER A 21 7.51 -0.44 -6.19
C SER A 21 8.31 -0.11 -4.93
N HIS A 22 9.23 -0.97 -4.54
CA HIS A 22 10.13 -0.75 -3.41
C HIS A 22 11.50 -1.35 -3.73
N LYS A 23 12.57 -0.55 -3.61
CA LYS A 23 13.96 -0.96 -3.93
C LYS A 23 14.07 -1.73 -5.26
N ASP A 24 13.53 -1.13 -6.32
CA ASP A 24 13.54 -1.66 -7.69
C ASP A 24 12.74 -2.97 -7.93
N MET A 25 12.16 -3.53 -6.88
CA MET A 25 11.19 -4.62 -6.98
C MET A 25 9.77 -4.09 -7.10
N GLN A 26 8.96 -4.74 -7.93
CA GLN A 26 7.54 -4.44 -8.09
C GLN A 26 6.71 -5.45 -7.30
N PHE A 27 5.82 -4.94 -6.46
CA PHE A 27 4.87 -5.71 -5.69
C PHE A 27 3.48 -5.49 -6.26
N LYS A 28 2.76 -6.57 -6.54
CA LYS A 28 1.40 -6.56 -7.11
C LYS A 28 0.50 -7.44 -6.26
N ASN A 29 -0.80 -7.11 -6.25
CA ASN A 29 -1.82 -7.83 -5.48
C ASN A 29 -1.47 -7.98 -3.99
N VAL A 30 -0.96 -6.92 -3.39
CA VAL A 30 -0.57 -6.89 -1.97
C VAL A 30 -1.77 -6.50 -1.12
N LYS A 31 -1.98 -7.19 0.00
CA LYS A 31 -3.04 -6.86 0.96
C LYS A 31 -2.48 -5.87 1.98
N ALA A 32 -2.87 -4.62 1.86
CA ALA A 32 -2.57 -3.62 2.89
C ALA A 32 -3.43 -3.88 4.13
N ILE A 33 -2.79 -4.17 5.26
CA ILE A 33 -3.47 -4.49 6.52
C ILE A 33 -3.61 -3.23 7.38
N LYS A 34 -2.52 -2.48 7.50
CA LYS A 34 -2.45 -1.28 8.35
C LYS A 34 -1.45 -0.30 7.76
N ILE A 35 -1.67 0.98 8.04
CA ILE A 35 -0.74 2.05 7.67
C ILE A 35 -0.52 2.99 8.85
N THR A 36 0.74 3.30 9.13
CA THR A 36 1.18 4.33 10.09
C THR A 36 1.87 5.45 9.32
N GLU A 37 2.31 6.51 10.00
CA GLU A 37 2.96 7.66 9.33
C GLU A 37 4.21 7.27 8.53
N GLU A 38 4.90 6.21 8.93
CA GLU A 38 6.16 5.78 8.32
C GLU A 38 6.09 4.42 7.63
N THR A 39 5.17 3.55 8.04
CA THR A 39 5.19 2.12 7.67
C THR A 39 3.84 1.65 7.14
N LEU A 40 3.90 0.89 6.04
CA LEU A 40 2.80 0.14 5.46
C LEU A 40 2.97 -1.34 5.82
N TYR A 41 2.02 -1.87 6.58
CA TYR A 41 1.96 -3.27 6.99
C TYR A 41 1.12 -4.05 6.00
N THR A 42 1.67 -5.15 5.48
CA THR A 42 1.02 -5.97 4.47
C THR A 42 1.11 -7.46 4.77
N ASP A 43 0.37 -8.27 4.04
CA ASP A 43 0.45 -9.74 4.11
C ASP A 43 1.80 -10.30 3.61
N GLN A 44 2.53 -9.52 2.80
CA GLN A 44 3.84 -9.88 2.24
C GLN A 44 5.01 -9.22 2.99
N GLY A 45 4.75 -8.59 4.15
CA GLY A 45 5.76 -7.92 4.97
C GLY A 45 5.53 -6.42 5.14
N ASP A 46 6.48 -5.77 5.80
CA ASP A 46 6.37 -4.36 6.20
C ASP A 46 7.29 -3.48 5.37
N TYR A 47 6.75 -2.36 4.90
CA TYR A 47 7.44 -1.47 3.96
C TYR A 47 7.44 -0.03 4.46
N CYS A 48 8.61 0.61 4.43
CA CYS A 48 8.74 2.03 4.77
C CYS A 48 8.16 2.90 3.65
N LEU A 49 7.15 3.72 3.96
CA LEU A 49 6.43 4.58 3.01
C LEU A 49 7.38 5.50 2.24
N LEU A 50 8.43 6.02 2.88
CA LEU A 50 9.44 6.87 2.23
C LEU A 50 10.20 6.16 1.10
N LYS A 51 10.26 4.83 1.13
CA LYS A 51 10.95 4.00 0.13
C LYS A 51 10.01 3.41 -0.91
N ILE A 52 8.70 3.58 -0.73
CA ILE A 52 7.69 3.11 -1.66
C ILE A 52 7.52 4.15 -2.78
N LYS A 53 7.39 3.66 -4.01
CA LYS A 53 7.13 4.47 -5.21
C LYS A 53 5.98 3.88 -6.01
N LYS A 54 5.30 4.71 -6.79
CA LYS A 54 4.26 4.30 -7.76
C LYS A 54 3.14 3.45 -7.14
N VAL A 55 2.61 3.88 -5.99
CA VAL A 55 1.46 3.20 -5.35
C VAL A 55 0.24 3.30 -6.26
N LYS A 56 -0.43 2.18 -6.50
CA LYS A 56 -1.71 2.10 -7.19
C LYS A 56 -2.66 1.19 -6.42
N ILE A 57 -3.89 1.66 -6.25
CA ILE A 57 -4.98 0.86 -5.71
C ILE A 57 -5.58 0.08 -6.88
N LEU A 58 -5.70 -1.23 -6.70
CA LEU A 58 -6.30 -2.12 -7.68
C LEU A 58 -7.82 -2.15 -7.46
N LYS A 59 -8.59 -2.40 -8.53
CA LYS A 59 -10.06 -2.50 -8.44
C LYS A 59 -10.51 -3.82 -7.79
N GLU A 60 -9.64 -4.82 -7.81
CA GLU A 60 -9.87 -6.13 -7.21
C GLU A 60 -9.79 -6.06 -5.69
N ARG A 61 -10.70 -6.77 -5.02
CA ARG A 61 -10.84 -6.81 -3.56
C ARG A 61 -10.53 -8.18 -2.98
N TYR A 62 -10.36 -8.26 -1.67
CA TYR A 62 -10.11 -9.49 -0.92
C TYR A 62 -10.85 -9.58 0.43
#